data_AF-A0A2L2N8J2-F1
#
_entry.id   AF-A0A2L2N8J2-F1
#
_cell.length_a   1.000
_cell.length_b   1.000
_cell.length_c   1.000
_cell.angle_alpha   90.00
_cell.angle_beta   90.00
_cell.angle_gamma   90.00
#
_symmetry.space_group_name_H-M   'P 1'
#
loop_
_entity.id
_entity.type
_entity.pdbx_description
1 polymer ?
#
loop_
_entity_poly.entity_id
_entity_poly.type
_entity_poly.pdbx_seq_one_letter_code
_entity_poly.pdbx_strand_id
1 'polypeptide(L)'
;MANIAKDINNFPEVHQVSQSKYLKTYIMNRMHSLNLYSFLSEEDVLQYVMKCLIETLESGEQINNPIAWSKLVSEQHINKTYKRHRAILMQKLVEKLSSWAGLVC
;
A
#
# COMPACT_ATOMS: atom_id res chain seq x y z
N MET A 1 -5.73 -10.09 -12.74
CA MET A 1 -4.85 -9.17 -13.49
C MET A 1 -5.46 -8.64 -14.79
N ALA A 2 -6.49 -9.28 -15.38
CA ALA A 2 -7.04 -8.89 -16.69
C ALA A 2 -7.89 -7.58 -16.72
N ASN A 3 -8.30 -6.99 -15.59
CA ASN A 3 -9.18 -5.81 -15.58
C ASN A 3 -8.43 -4.46 -15.59
N ILE A 4 -7.36 -4.32 -14.79
CA ILE A 4 -6.67 -3.04 -14.60
C ILE A 4 -6.15 -2.46 -15.93
N ALA A 5 -5.64 -3.30 -16.84
CA ALA A 5 -5.16 -2.84 -18.15
C ALA A 5 -6.27 -2.25 -19.04
N LYS A 6 -7.50 -2.74 -18.91
CA LYS A 6 -8.66 -2.18 -19.62
C LYS A 6 -9.12 -0.88 -18.97
N ASP A 7 -9.10 -0.82 -17.64
CA ASP A 7 -9.58 0.32 -16.86
C ASP A 7 -8.63 1.52 -16.90
N ILE A 8 -7.31 1.29 -17.06
CA ILE A 8 -6.32 2.35 -17.35
C ILE A 8 -6.71 3.14 -18.60
N ASN A 9 -7.30 2.49 -19.62
CA ASN A 9 -7.73 3.17 -20.85
C ASN A 9 -9.08 3.88 -20.70
N ASN A 10 -9.86 3.56 -19.67
CA ASN A 10 -11.18 4.15 -19.42
C ASN A 10 -11.10 5.40 -18.53
N PHE A 11 -10.08 5.50 -17.67
CA PHE A 11 -9.93 6.60 -16.71
C PHE A 11 -8.57 7.31 -16.87
N PRO A 12 -8.54 8.55 -17.39
CA PRO A 12 -7.29 9.31 -17.57
C PRO A 12 -6.55 9.59 -16.25
N GLU A 13 -7.27 9.67 -15.14
CA GLU A 13 -6.74 9.84 -13.79
C GLU A 13 -5.87 8.64 -13.38
N VAL A 14 -6.31 7.42 -13.71
CA VAL A 14 -5.59 6.18 -13.41
C VAL A 14 -4.31 6.12 -14.25
N HIS A 15 -4.39 6.50 -15.52
CA HIS A 15 -3.21 6.62 -16.37
C HIS A 15 -2.21 7.65 -15.79
N GLN A 16 -2.68 8.84 -15.40
CA GLN A 16 -1.85 9.87 -14.77
C GLN A 16 -1.13 9.35 -13.51
N VAL A 17 -1.84 8.61 -12.65
CA VAL A 17 -1.29 8.02 -11.42
C VAL A 17 -0.25 6.95 -11.73
N SER A 18 -0.52 6.03 -12.66
CA SER A 18 0.40 4.95 -13.04
C SER A 18 1.75 5.44 -13.58
N GLN A 19 1.75 6.59 -14.27
CA GLN A 19 2.93 7.19 -14.89
C GLN A 19 3.64 8.21 -13.98
N SER A 20 3.09 8.49 -12.79
CA SER A 20 3.63 9.53 -11.92
C SER A 20 4.95 9.13 -11.27
N LYS A 21 6.06 9.69 -11.77
CA LYS A 21 7.39 9.54 -11.16
C LYS A 21 7.43 10.03 -9.72
N TYR A 22 6.77 11.16 -9.45
CA TYR A 22 6.71 11.74 -8.11
C TYR A 22 6.06 10.78 -7.10
N LEU A 23 4.95 10.16 -7.47
CA LEU A 23 4.26 9.20 -6.60
C LEU A 23 5.12 7.95 -6.35
N LYS A 24 5.74 7.41 -7.40
CA LYS A 24 6.67 6.27 -7.29
C LYS A 24 7.82 6.57 -6.33
N THR A 25 8.51 7.70 -6.52
CA THR A 25 9.58 8.14 -5.61
C THR A 25 9.08 8.32 -4.17
N TYR A 26 7.89 8.87 -3.97
CA TYR A 26 7.30 8.99 -2.64
C TYR A 26 7.09 7.62 -1.97
N ILE A 27 6.48 6.67 -2.69
CA ILE A 27 6.24 5.31 -2.21
C ILE A 27 7.57 4.64 -1.84
N MET A 28 8.56 4.70 -2.73
CA MET A 28 9.90 4.14 -2.47
C MET A 28 10.52 4.73 -1.20
N ASN A 29 10.57 6.05 -1.08
CA ASN A 29 11.17 6.71 0.09
C ASN A 29 10.46 6.33 1.38
N ARG A 30 9.11 6.25 1.35
CA ARG A 30 8.34 5.86 2.52
C ARG A 30 8.60 4.42 2.92
N MET A 31 8.63 3.50 1.96
CA MET A 31 8.93 2.08 2.21
C MET A 31 10.36 1.88 2.72
N HIS A 32 11.33 2.62 2.18
CA HIS A 32 12.71 2.62 2.65
C HIS A 32 12.81 3.07 4.11
N SER A 33 12.17 4.19 4.46
CA SER A 33 12.18 4.71 5.84
C SER A 33 11.62 3.74 6.88
N LEU A 34 10.75 2.82 6.46
CA LEU A 34 10.09 1.84 7.31
C LEU A 34 10.66 0.42 7.17
N ASN A 35 11.69 0.23 6.35
CA ASN A 35 12.33 -1.06 6.06
C ASN A 35 11.33 -2.15 5.61
N LEU A 36 10.43 -1.83 4.68
CA LEU A 36 9.31 -2.71 4.28
C LEU A 36 9.61 -3.64 3.11
N TYR A 37 10.74 -3.46 2.41
CA TYR A 37 11.04 -4.17 1.16
C TYR A 37 11.11 -5.69 1.29
N SER A 38 11.22 -6.24 2.51
CA SER A 38 11.21 -7.68 2.74
C SER A 38 9.82 -8.32 2.61
N PHE A 39 8.74 -7.54 2.61
CA PHE A 39 7.36 -8.08 2.57
C PHE A 39 6.33 -7.20 1.83
N LEU A 40 6.73 -6.06 1.28
CA LEU A 40 5.87 -5.19 0.47
C LEU A 40 6.71 -4.67 -0.70
N SER A 41 6.18 -4.73 -1.92
CA SER A 41 6.82 -4.14 -3.10
C SER A 41 6.19 -2.80 -3.49
N GLU A 42 6.94 -1.95 -4.18
CA GLU A 42 6.43 -0.67 -4.71
C GLU A 42 5.25 -0.91 -5.66
N GLU A 43 5.36 -1.91 -6.51
CA GLU A 43 4.33 -2.28 -7.49
C GLU A 43 3.03 -2.71 -6.79
N ASP A 44 3.11 -3.46 -5.68
CA ASP A 44 1.91 -3.83 -4.89
C ASP A 44 1.19 -2.60 -4.35
N VAL A 45 1.95 -1.62 -3.84
CA VAL A 45 1.38 -0.37 -3.34
C VAL A 45 0.73 0.42 -4.48
N LEU A 46 1.40 0.52 -5.63
CA LEU A 46 0.89 1.25 -6.79
C LEU A 46 -0.37 0.59 -7.34
N GLN A 47 -0.39 -0.74 -7.46
CA GLN A 47 -1.57 -1.49 -7.88
C GLN A 47 -2.75 -1.33 -6.91
N TYR A 48 -2.47 -1.33 -5.60
CA TYR A 48 -3.50 -1.06 -4.59
C TYR A 48 -4.11 0.33 -4.77
N VAL A 49 -3.27 1.36 -4.97
CA VAL A 49 -3.74 2.73 -5.21
C VAL A 49 -4.57 2.83 -6.48
N MET A 50 -4.10 2.26 -7.59
CA MET A 50 -4.83 2.27 -8.86
C MET A 50 -6.18 1.57 -8.74
N LYS A 51 -6.23 0.43 -8.03
CA LYS A 51 -7.47 -0.28 -7.77
C LYS A 51 -8.47 0.59 -6.99
N CYS A 52 -8.04 1.20 -5.89
CA CYS A 52 -8.92 2.08 -5.12
C CYS A 52 -9.39 3.29 -5.95
N LEU A 53 -8.53 3.82 -6.81
CA LEU A 53 -8.89 4.93 -7.69
C LEU A 53 -9.97 4.52 -8.69
N ILE A 54 -9.82 3.35 -9.34
CA ILE A 54 -10.82 2.80 -10.25
C ILE A 54 -12.16 2.62 -9.52
N GLU A 55 -12.16 1.96 -8.36
CA GLU A 55 -13.39 1.74 -7.57
C GLU A 55 -14.08 3.07 -7.19
N THR A 56 -13.29 4.09 -6.88
CA THR A 56 -13.82 5.42 -6.55
C THR A 56 -14.45 6.10 -7.77
N LEU A 57 -13.77 6.06 -8.92
CA LEU A 57 -14.29 6.65 -10.16
C LEU A 57 -15.52 5.90 -10.68
N GLU A 58 -15.56 4.57 -10.57
CA GLU A 58 -16.72 3.75 -10.92
C GLU A 58 -17.95 4.07 -10.05
N SER A 59 -17.75 4.53 -8.82
CA SER A 59 -18.83 4.98 -7.94
C SER A 59 -19.44 6.33 -8.33
N GLY A 60 -18.83 7.05 -9.29
CA GLY A 60 -19.24 8.38 -9.73
C GLY A 60 -18.64 9.52 -8.92
N GLU A 61 -17.76 9.24 -7.96
CA GLU A 61 -17.00 10.27 -7.25
C GLU A 61 -15.97 10.94 -8.17
N GLN A 62 -15.83 12.27 -8.03
CA GLN A 62 -14.85 13.04 -8.78
C GLN A 62 -13.60 13.29 -7.96
N ILE A 63 -12.44 12.93 -8.52
CA ILE A 63 -11.14 13.20 -7.90
C ILE A 63 -10.42 14.30 -8.68
N ASN A 64 -10.50 15.52 -8.15
CA ASN A 64 -9.89 16.70 -8.78
C ASN A 64 -8.36 16.65 -8.82
N ASN A 65 -7.72 15.94 -7.89
CA ASN A 65 -6.27 15.85 -7.78
C ASN A 65 -5.81 14.39 -7.61
N PRO A 66 -5.78 13.59 -8.69
CA PRO A 66 -5.51 12.14 -8.63
C PRO A 66 -4.19 11.79 -7.96
N ILE A 67 -3.12 12.56 -8.22
CA ILE A 67 -1.80 12.33 -7.64
C ILE A 67 -1.79 12.59 -6.13
N ALA A 68 -2.41 13.69 -5.68
CA ALA A 68 -2.46 14.03 -4.26
C ALA A 68 -3.31 13.04 -3.48
N TRP A 69 -4.45 12.64 -4.04
CA TRP A 69 -5.30 11.58 -3.49
C TRP A 69 -4.54 10.25 -3.39
N SER A 70 -3.84 9.87 -4.45
CA SER A 70 -3.03 8.65 -4.51
C SER A 70 -1.89 8.63 -3.49
N LYS A 71 -1.29 9.79 -3.19
CA LYS A 71 -0.30 9.94 -2.12
C LYS A 71 -0.90 9.60 -0.74
N LEU A 72 -2.12 10.08 -0.47
CA LEU A 72 -2.81 9.79 0.79
C LEU A 72 -3.16 8.30 0.91
N VAL A 73 -3.68 7.70 -0.16
CA VAL A 73 -4.06 6.28 -0.17
C VAL A 73 -2.85 5.37 -0.01
N SER A 74 -1.75 5.65 -0.72
CA SER A 74 -0.50 4.89 -0.55
C SER A 74 0.05 5.00 0.86
N GLU A 75 0.03 6.19 1.46
CA GLU A 75 0.48 6.39 2.84
C GLU A 75 -0.36 5.60 3.85
N GLN A 76 -1.69 5.65 3.73
CA GLN A 76 -2.60 4.89 4.58
C GLN A 76 -2.36 3.38 4.45
N HIS A 77 -2.21 2.89 3.22
CA HIS A 77 -1.93 1.49 2.94
C HIS A 77 -0.61 1.05 3.58
N ILE A 78 0.47 1.78 3.30
CA ILE A 78 1.81 1.49 3.83
C ILE A 78 1.80 1.48 5.37
N ASN A 79 1.21 2.50 6.00
CA ASN A 79 1.15 2.60 7.46
C ASN A 79 0.32 1.45 8.08
N LYS A 80 -0.80 1.06 7.44
CA LYS A 80 -1.64 -0.06 7.88
C LYS A 80 -0.89 -1.38 7.77
N THR A 81 -0.20 -1.61 6.66
CA THR A 81 0.59 -2.82 6.42
C THR A 81 1.77 -2.92 7.38
N TYR A 82 2.50 -1.82 7.63
CA TYR A 82 3.56 -1.74 8.62
C TYR A 82 3.07 -2.07 10.03
N LYS A 83 1.98 -1.45 10.49
CA LYS A 83 1.41 -1.70 11.83
C LYS A 83 1.04 -3.17 12.03
N ARG A 84 0.42 -3.79 11.02
CA ARG A 84 0.06 -5.21 11.03
C ARG A 84 1.29 -6.10 11.12
N HIS A 85 2.30 -5.84 10.29
CA HIS A 85 3.54 -6.62 10.31
C HIS A 85 4.25 -6.52 11.66
N ARG A 86 4.35 -5.31 12.22
CA ARG A 86 4.94 -5.09 13.55
C ARG A 86 4.19 -5.84 14.65
N ALA A 87 2.85 -5.88 14.61
CA ALA A 87 2.05 -6.63 15.57
C ALA A 87 2.35 -8.14 15.51
N ILE A 88 2.45 -8.71 14.30
CA ILE A 88 2.80 -10.12 14.09
C ILE A 88 4.19 -10.43 14.65
N LEU A 89 5.18 -9.56 14.37
CA LEU A 89 6.53 -9.74 14.91
C LEU A 89 6.54 -9.69 16.45
N MET A 90 5.80 -8.77 17.05
CA MET A 90 5.70 -8.67 18.50
C MET A 90 5.03 -9.89 19.12
N GLN A 91 3.97 -10.43 18.51
CA GLN A 91 3.33 -11.66 18.98
C GLN A 91 4.32 -12.84 18.95
N LYS A 92 5.04 -13.05 17.85
CA LYS A 92 6.05 -14.12 17.74
C LYS A 92 7.17 -13.97 18.78
N LEU A 93 7.57 -12.74 19.06
CA LEU A 93 8.61 -12.44 20.04
C LEU A 93 8.12 -12.73 21.46
N VAL A 94 6.88 -12.35 21.78
CA VAL A 94 6.23 -12.68 23.06
C VAL A 94 6.10 -14.20 23.22
N GLU A 95 5.61 -14.92 22.23
CA GLU A 95 5.51 -16.40 22.26
C GLU A 95 6.87 -17.05 22.53
N LYS A 96 7.91 -16.59 21.83
CA LYS A 96 9.28 -17.10 22.02
C LYS A 96 9.80 -16.83 23.43
N LEU A 97 9.58 -15.63 23.97
CA LEU A 97 9.98 -15.29 25.34
C LEU A 97 9.21 -16.10 26.39
N SER A 98 7.90 -16.27 26.22
CA SER A 98 7.07 -17.08 27.13
C SER A 98 7.48 -18.56 27.14
N SER A 99 7.86 -19.09 25.97
CA SER A 99 8.43 -20.44 25.85
C SER A 99 9.77 -20.58 26.59
N TRP A 100 10.65 -19.58 26.51
CA TRP A 100 11.94 -19.59 27.21
C TRP A 100 11.80 -19.40 28.73
N ALA A 101 10.78 -18.67 29.17
CA ALA A 101 10.49 -18.44 30.58
C ALA A 101 9.77 -19.61 31.26
N GLY A 102 9.41 -20.68 30.53
CA GLY A 102 8.66 -21.82 31.08
C GLY A 102 7.23 -21.46 31.53
N LEU A 103 6.69 -20.32 31.06
CA LEU A 103 5.36 -19.82 31.44
C LEU A 103 4.22 -20.40 30.58
N VAL A 104 4.54 -21.22 29.59
CA VAL A 104 3.59 -22.07 28.87
C VAL A 104 3.89 -23.51 29.25
N CYS A 105 3.11 -24.05 30.20
CA CYS A 105 2.95 -25.49 30.36
C CYS A 105 2.01 -26.03 29.28
#